data_AF-A0A496BJI7-F1
#
_entry.id   AF-A0A496BJI7-F1
#
_cell.length_a   1.000
_cell.length_b   1.000
_cell.length_c   1.000
_cell.angle_alpha   90.00
_cell.angle_beta   90.00
_cell.angle_gamma   90.00
#
_symmetry.space_group_name_H-M   'P 1'
#
loop_
_entity.id
_entity.type
_entity.pdbx_description
1 polymer ?
#
loop_
_entity_poly.entity_id
_entity_poly.type
_entity_poly.pdbx_seq_one_letter_code
_entity_poly.pdbx_strand_id
1 'polypeptide(L)' 'MEAEAVWELMGGAERIVVAKGKRVETFVPTEDTQESILKVVLGRSGSLRAPTVRTGDVFLVGYNAALYETEAPFV' A
#
# COMPACT_ATOMS: atom_id res chain seq x y z
N MET A 1 -8.67 -11.06 1.35
CA MET A 1 -7.28 -11.53 1.48
C MET A 1 -6.89 -11.40 2.94
N GLU A 2 -6.39 -12.46 3.55
CA GLU A 2 -5.90 -12.44 4.93
C GLU A 2 -4.48 -11.85 4.98
N ALA A 3 -4.01 -11.47 6.18
CA ALA A 3 -2.76 -10.72 6.37
C ALA A 3 -1.53 -11.37 5.73
N GLU A 4 -1.40 -12.70 5.85
CA GLU A 4 -0.29 -13.46 5.27
C GLU A 4 -0.29 -13.39 3.74
N ALA A 5 -1.45 -13.62 3.10
CA ALA A 5 -1.59 -13.50 1.65
C ALA A 5 -1.34 -12.07 1.13
N VAL A 6 -1.62 -11.05 1.95
CA VAL A 6 -1.27 -9.67 1.62
C VAL A 6 0.25 -9.48 1.69
N TRP A 7 0.92 -9.99 2.71
CA TRP A 7 2.38 -9.90 2.80
C TRP A 7 3.08 -10.62 1.66
N GLU A 8 2.64 -11.83 1.30
CA GLU A 8 3.17 -12.57 0.15
C GLU A 8 3.04 -11.79 -1.18
N LEU A 9 2.00 -10.95 -1.31
CA LEU A 9 1.76 -10.16 -2.52
C LEU A 9 2.69 -8.93 -2.64
N MET A 10 2.97 -8.24 -1.54
CA MET A 10 3.63 -6.92 -1.56
C MET A 10 4.93 -6.84 -0.74
N GLY A 11 5.29 -7.87 0.01
CA GLY A 11 6.53 -7.93 0.80
C GLY A 11 7.80 -7.86 -0.05
N GLY A 12 7.73 -8.28 -1.32
CA GLY A 12 8.83 -8.17 -2.29
C GLY A 12 8.80 -6.90 -3.14
N ALA A 13 7.89 -5.95 -2.88
CA ALA A 13 7.80 -4.70 -3.63
C ALA A 13 9.00 -3.77 -3.32
N GLU A 14 9.35 -2.88 -4.25
CA GLU A 14 10.32 -1.82 -3.95
C GLU A 14 9.73 -0.81 -2.94
N ARG A 15 8.43 -0.54 -3.07
CA ARG A 15 7.75 0.49 -2.30
C ARG A 15 6.26 0.24 -2.15
N ILE A 16 5.72 0.55 -0.98
CA ILE A 16 4.28 0.51 -0.70
C ILE A 16 3.84 1.90 -0.25
N VAL A 17 2.93 2.51 -1.00
CA VAL A 17 2.34 3.81 -0.73
C VAL A 17 0.91 3.61 -0.26
N VAL A 18 0.59 4.11 0.92
CA VAL A 18 -0.71 3.97 1.55
C VAL A 18 -1.38 5.34 1.67
N ALA A 19 -2.50 5.48 0.99
CA ALA A 19 -3.30 6.69 0.93
C ALA A 19 -4.50 6.59 1.88
N LYS A 20 -4.55 7.49 2.86
CA LYS A 20 -5.66 7.64 3.82
C LYS A 20 -6.23 9.05 3.70
N GLY A 21 -7.12 9.24 2.72
CA GLY A 21 -7.74 10.54 2.46
C GLY A 21 -6.66 11.55 2.04
N LYS A 22 -6.39 12.56 2.87
CA LYS A 22 -5.35 13.58 2.59
C LYS A 22 -3.93 13.16 2.97
N ARG A 23 -3.77 12.09 3.78
CA ARG A 23 -2.45 11.62 4.22
C ARG A 23 -1.95 10.52 3.30
N VAL A 24 -0.65 10.57 2.99
CA VAL A 24 0.06 9.55 2.22
C VAL A 24 1.25 9.11 3.06
N GLU A 25 1.38 7.81 3.25
CA GLU A 25 2.49 7.18 3.96
C GLU A 25 3.22 6.26 2.99
N THR A 26 4.54 6.30 2.99
CA THR A 26 5.37 5.50 2.09
C THR A 26 6.27 4.59 2.90
N PHE A 27 6.30 3.31 2.53
CA PHE A 27 7.06 2.27 3.20
C PHE A 27 7.95 1.54 2.20
N VAL A 28 9.10 1.06 2.69
CA VAL A 28 9.93 0.06 2.01
C VAL A 28 9.66 -1.27 2.73
N PRO A 29 9.10 -2.29 2.05
CA PRO A 29 8.76 -3.54 2.70
C PRO A 29 10.03 -4.32 3.06
N THR A 30 10.18 -4.53 4.35
CA THR A 30 11.24 -5.30 5.03
C THR A 30 10.59 -6.03 6.21
N GLU A 31 11.25 -7.05 6.76
CA GLU A 31 10.75 -7.79 7.93
C GLU A 31 10.39 -6.85 9.10
N ASP A 32 11.21 -5.84 9.39
CA ASP A 32 10.98 -4.87 10.47
C ASP A 32 9.75 -3.97 10.25
N THR A 33 9.40 -3.73 8.98
CA THR A 33 8.26 -2.86 8.61
C THR A 33 6.97 -3.62 8.33
N GLN A 34 7.03 -4.96 8.28
CA GLN A 34 5.92 -5.83 7.93
C GLN A 34 4.67 -5.54 8.75
N GLU A 35 4.80 -5.52 10.08
CA GLU A 35 3.66 -5.28 10.97
C GLU A 35 3.06 -3.88 10.77
N SER A 36 3.92 -2.88 10.61
CA SER A 36 3.51 -1.50 10.36
C SER A 36 2.75 -1.36 9.05
N ILE A 37 3.25 -1.99 7.98
CA ILE A 37 2.62 -2.02 6.66
C ILE A 37 1.26 -2.72 6.75
N LEU A 38 1.22 -3.95 7.27
CA LEU A 38 -0.03 -4.73 7.41
C LEU A 38 -1.10 -3.96 8.19
N LYS A 39 -0.71 -3.27 9.27
CA LYS A 39 -1.63 -2.43 10.06
C LYS A 39 -2.25 -1.29 9.26
N VAL A 40 -1.58 -0.77 8.24
CA VAL A 40 -2.08 0.35 7.44
C VAL A 40 -2.75 -0.08 6.13
N VAL A 41 -2.30 -1.19 5.51
CA VAL A 41 -2.88 -1.72 4.27
C VAL A 41 -4.12 -2.56 4.53
N LEU A 42 -4.23 -3.21 5.69
CA LEU A 42 -5.45 -3.92 6.09
C LEU A 42 -6.48 -2.92 6.61
N GLY A 43 -7.72 -3.06 6.12
CA GLY A 43 -8.88 -2.31 6.58
C GLY A 43 -9.40 -2.81 7.93
N ARG A 44 -10.45 -2.17 8.44
CA ARG A 44 -11.10 -2.52 9.72
C ARG A 44 -11.62 -3.96 9.77
N SER A 45 -11.89 -4.55 8.62
CA SER A 45 -12.34 -5.94 8.46
C SER A 45 -11.21 -6.96 8.32
N GLY A 46 -9.94 -6.54 8.42
CA GLY A 46 -8.77 -7.41 8.23
C GLY A 46 -8.47 -7.78 6.77
N SER A 47 -9.18 -7.16 5.81
CA SER A 47 -8.93 -7.35 4.37
C SER A 47 -8.11 -6.19 3.78
N LEU A 48 -7.36 -6.46 2.71
CA LEU A 48 -6.64 -5.44 1.94
C LEU A 48 -7.58 -4.28 1.54
N ARG A 49 -7.15 -3.06 1.83
CA ARG A 49 -7.91 -1.84 1.58
C ARG A 49 -8.01 -1.54 0.07
N ALA A 50 -9.23 -1.36 -0.43
CA ALA A 50 -9.47 -0.87 -1.78
C ALA A 50 -9.48 0.68 -1.84
N PRO A 51 -9.19 1.29 -3.01
CA PRO A 51 -8.61 0.67 -4.21
C PRO A 51 -7.15 0.27 -3.98
N THR A 52 -6.67 -0.77 -4.68
CA THR A 52 -5.23 -1.12 -4.71
C THR A 52 -4.77 -1.12 -6.15
N VAL A 53 -3.69 -0.41 -6.44
CA VAL A 53 -3.05 -0.35 -7.75
C VAL A 53 -1.62 -0.85 -7.61
N ARG A 54 -1.17 -1.71 -8.53
CA ARG A 54 0.22 -2.12 -8.65
C ARG A 54 0.78 -1.57 -9.95
N THR A 55 1.87 -0.83 -9.86
CA THR A 55 2.60 -0.29 -11.01
C THR A 55 4.05 -0.73 -10.90
N GLY A 56 4.45 -1.70 -11.72
CA GLY A 56 5.77 -2.36 -11.59
C GLY A 56 5.94 -3.01 -10.21
N ASP A 57 6.97 -2.57 -9.50
CA ASP A 57 7.31 -3.01 -8.14
C ASP A 57 6.81 -2.04 -7.05
N VAL A 58 5.91 -1.12 -7.38
CA VAL A 58 5.30 -0.20 -6.43
C VAL A 58 3.81 -0.51 -6.25
N PHE A 59 3.36 -0.55 -5.00
CA PHE A 59 1.94 -0.69 -4.65
C PHE A 59 1.38 0.62 -4.12
N LEU A 60 0.20 1.02 -4.61
CA LEU A 60 -0.62 2.08 -4.05
C LEU A 60 -1.87 1.46 -3.42
N VAL A 61 -2.05 1.66 -2.12
CA VAL A 61 -3.18 1.13 -1.35
C VAL A 61 -4.02 2.28 -0.80
N GLY A 62 -5.28 2.35 -1.20
CA GLY A 62 -6.22 3.41 -0.83
C GLY A 62 -6.35 4.51 -1.88
N TYR A 63 -7.10 5.55 -1.51
CA TYR A 63 -7.45 6.66 -2.40
C TYR A 63 -6.99 8.02 -1.84
N ASN A 64 -6.35 8.81 -2.70
CA ASN A 64 -6.02 10.22 -2.49
C ASN A 64 -6.07 10.94 -3.84
N ALA A 65 -6.95 11.92 -4.00
CA ALA A 65 -7.16 12.61 -5.28
C ALA A 65 -5.86 13.15 -5.91
N ALA A 66 -4.95 13.70 -5.11
CA ALA A 66 -3.68 14.25 -5.62
C ALA A 66 -2.76 13.17 -6.21
N LEU A 67 -2.78 11.94 -5.70
CA LEU A 67 -2.00 10.82 -6.26
C LEU A 67 -2.55 10.30 -7.59
N TYR A 68 -3.85 10.50 -7.86
CA TYR A 68 -4.49 10.06 -9.10
C TYR A 68 -4.56 11.18 -10.14
N GLU A 69 -4.58 12.45 -9.73
CA GLU A 69 -4.60 13.62 -10.60
C GLU A 69 -3.22 14.02 -11.12
N THR A 70 -2.15 13.68 -10.39
CA THR A 70 -0.78 13.95 -10.83
C THR A 70 -0.34 12.79 -11.73
N GLU A 71 -0.03 13.06 -13.00
CA GLU A 71 0.56 12.09 -13.91
C GLU A 71 1.85 11.52 -13.28
N ALA A 72 1.76 10.29 -12.79
CA ALA A 72 2.86 9.52 -12.21
C ALA A 72 3.51 10.09 -10.93
N PRO A 73 2.96 9.81 -9.72
CA PRO A 73 3.70 9.95 -8.47
C PRO A 73 4.68 8.78 -8.21
N PHE A 74 4.88 7.90 -9.20
CA PHE A 74 5.63 6.64 -9.09
C PHE A 74 6.74 6.49 -10.15
N VAL A 75 7.07 7.55 -10.89
CA VAL A 75 8.20 7.61 -11.84
C VAL A 75 9.31 8.47 -11.26
#